data_AF-A0A653D1J0-F1
#
_entry.id   AF-A0A653D1J0-F1
#
_cell.length_a   1.000
_cell.length_b   1.000
_cell.length_c   1.000
_cell.angle_alpha   90.00
_cell.angle_beta   90.00
_cell.angle_gamma   90.00
#
_symmetry.space_group_name_H-M   'P 1'
#
loop_
_entity.id
_entity.type
_entity.pdbx_description
1 polymer ?
#
loop_
_entity_poly.entity_id
_entity_poly.type
_entity_poly.pdbx_seq_one_letter_code
_entity_poly.pdbx_strand_id
1 'polypeptide(L)'
;MYADWLNKILLSNTDSVLCCGWCNRPVDENAALTSASATYCSELCFSQSRRATFKKNKTCDWCRHVRHTVSYVDFQDGASQLQFCSDKCLNQYKMHIFCRETRAHLELHPHLHTEETSSTGGNLITPDLWLRNCTSPENNRSPSPTQGKFLERNHNRLLPYL
;
A
#
# COMPACT_ATOMS: atom_id res chain seq x y z
N MET A 1 -21.28 -51.91 10.56
CA MET A 1 -22.04 -50.73 10.06
C MET A 1 -21.88 -49.48 10.93
N TYR A 2 -22.23 -49.47 12.22
CA TYR A 2 -21.91 -48.30 13.09
C TYR A 2 -20.41 -48.18 13.42
N ALA A 3 -19.72 -49.32 13.60
CA ALA A 3 -18.28 -49.35 13.87
C ALA A 3 -17.43 -48.82 12.68
N ASP A 4 -17.85 -49.07 11.44
CA ASP A 4 -17.17 -48.59 10.23
C ASP A 4 -17.34 -47.08 10.02
N TRP A 5 -18.51 -46.55 10.41
CA TRP A 5 -18.78 -45.11 10.35
C TRP A 5 -18.03 -44.34 11.45
N LEU A 6 -17.93 -44.91 12.66
CA LEU A 6 -17.08 -44.36 13.73
C LEU A 6 -15.58 -44.43 13.39
N ASN A 7 -15.11 -45.51 12.75
CA ASN A 7 -13.73 -45.59 12.25
C ASN A 7 -13.46 -44.57 11.12
N LYS A 8 -14.42 -44.32 10.22
CA LYS A 8 -14.31 -43.25 9.22
C LYS A 8 -14.28 -41.85 9.83
N ILE A 9 -15.04 -41.62 10.90
CA ILE A 9 -15.04 -40.33 11.62
C ILE A 9 -13.75 -40.14 12.44
N LEU A 10 -13.21 -41.20 13.02
CA LEU A 10 -11.91 -41.19 13.72
C LEU A 10 -10.74 -41.02 12.74
N LEU A 11 -10.77 -41.64 11.55
CA LEU A 11 -9.77 -41.46 10.48
C LEU A 11 -9.87 -40.08 9.78
N SER A 12 -11.04 -39.43 9.82
CA SER A 12 -11.17 -38.03 9.38
C SER A 12 -10.79 -37.01 10.45
N ASN A 13 -10.61 -37.44 11.71
CA ASN A 13 -10.27 -36.58 12.85
C ASN A 13 -8.80 -36.63 13.27
N THR A 14 -7.97 -37.45 12.62
CA THR A 14 -6.52 -37.46 12.88
C THR A 14 -5.80 -36.62 11.84
N ASP A 15 -5.20 -35.55 12.36
CA ASP A 15 -4.16 -34.71 11.78
C ASP A 15 -4.62 -33.67 10.75
N SER A 16 -4.96 -32.49 11.27
CA SER A 16 -4.44 -31.26 10.69
C SER A 16 -2.91 -31.37 10.61
N VAL A 17 -2.40 -32.02 9.57
CA VAL A 17 -0.98 -32.26 9.36
C VAL A 17 -0.26 -30.93 9.41
N LEU A 18 0.53 -30.72 10.46
CA LEU A 18 1.36 -29.54 10.63
C LEU A 18 2.41 -29.54 9.51
N CYS A 19 2.32 -28.58 8.59
CA CYS A 19 3.26 -28.47 7.48
C CYS A 19 4.42 -27.53 7.82
N CYS A 20 5.62 -27.87 7.36
CA CYS A 20 6.82 -27.08 7.54
C CYS A 20 6.72 -25.77 6.73
N GLY A 21 6.85 -24.61 7.36
CA GLY A 21 6.76 -23.29 6.74
C GLY A 21 7.90 -22.92 5.77
N TRP A 22 8.78 -23.86 5.43
CA TRP A 22 9.83 -23.68 4.43
C TRP A 22 9.70 -24.67 3.26
N CYS A 23 9.70 -25.97 3.56
CA CYS A 23 9.68 -27.02 2.55
C CYS A 23 8.29 -27.63 2.32
N ASN A 24 7.28 -27.19 3.08
CA ASN A 24 5.88 -27.67 3.05
C ASN A 24 5.71 -29.18 3.26
N ARG A 25 6.70 -29.85 3.85
CA ARG A 25 6.61 -31.27 4.24
C ARG A 25 5.83 -31.42 5.55
N PRO A 26 5.12 -32.54 5.76
CA PRO A 26 4.50 -32.86 7.05
C PRO A 26 5.55 -32.87 8.17
N VAL A 27 5.18 -32.36 9.33
CA VAL A 27 6.02 -32.28 10.53
C VAL A 27 5.42 -33.17 11.60
N ASP A 28 6.26 -33.99 12.23
CA ASP A 28 5.91 -34.70 13.46
C ASP A 28 5.93 -33.70 14.63
N GLU A 29 4.84 -33.61 15.39
CA GLU A 29 4.72 -32.67 16.51
C GLU A 29 5.84 -32.81 17.54
N ASN A 30 6.40 -34.02 17.73
CA ASN A 30 7.43 -34.26 18.75
C ASN A 30 8.83 -33.79 18.35
N ALA A 31 9.09 -33.60 17.05
CA ALA A 31 10.37 -33.16 16.50
C ALA A 31 10.30 -31.76 15.85
N ALA A 32 9.15 -31.09 15.96
CA ALA A 32 8.85 -29.81 15.37
C ALA A 32 9.62 -28.67 16.04
N LEU A 33 10.27 -27.82 15.25
CA LEU A 33 10.75 -26.52 15.72
C LEU A 33 9.67 -25.48 15.46
N THR A 34 9.06 -24.97 16.52
CA THR A 34 7.97 -23.98 16.42
C THR A 34 8.51 -22.56 16.64
N SER A 35 8.07 -21.63 15.77
CA SER A 35 8.29 -20.20 15.92
C SER A 35 6.95 -19.47 16.01
N ALA A 36 6.96 -18.18 16.37
CA ALA A 36 5.74 -17.40 16.52
C ALA A 36 4.86 -17.34 15.25
N SER A 37 5.42 -17.62 14.07
CA SER A 37 4.72 -17.51 12.77
C SER A 37 4.66 -18.80 11.95
N ALA A 38 5.41 -19.86 12.32
CA ALA A 38 5.51 -21.09 11.53
C ALA A 38 6.20 -22.23 12.29
N THR A 39 5.93 -23.46 11.85
CA THR A 39 6.56 -24.70 12.34
C THR A 39 7.55 -25.25 11.30
N TYR A 40 8.63 -25.91 11.72
CA TYR A 40 9.68 -26.41 10.84
C TYR A 40 10.10 -27.84 11.17
N CYS A 41 10.34 -28.65 10.12
CA CYS A 41 10.76 -30.05 10.24
C CYS A 41 12.24 -30.24 10.60
N SER A 42 13.05 -29.18 10.57
CA SER A 42 14.48 -29.24 10.90
C SER A 42 15.07 -27.86 11.17
N GLU A 43 16.20 -27.83 11.88
CA GLU A 43 16.98 -26.60 12.11
C GLU A 43 17.47 -25.97 10.79
N LEU A 44 17.73 -26.80 9.79
CA LEU A 44 18.04 -26.34 8.44
C LEU A 44 16.87 -25.56 7.82
N CYS A 45 15.63 -26.07 7.91
CA CYS A 45 14.45 -25.37 7.41
C CYS A 45 14.16 -24.08 8.18
N PHE A 46 14.27 -24.13 9.51
CA PHE A 46 14.13 -22.95 10.37
C PHE A 46 15.13 -21.85 10.01
N SER A 47 16.42 -22.19 9.94
CA SER A 47 17.47 -21.22 9.66
C SER A 47 17.38 -20.66 8.23
N GLN A 48 16.98 -21.46 7.24
CA GLN A 48 16.74 -20.98 5.88
C GLN A 48 15.55 -20.03 5.82
N SER A 49 14.42 -20.39 6.43
CA SER A 49 13.23 -19.52 6.50
C SER A 49 13.56 -18.18 7.16
N ARG A 50 14.30 -18.19 8.29
CA ARG A 50 14.76 -16.96 8.93
C ARG A 50 15.64 -16.11 8.03
N ARG A 51 16.59 -16.70 7.30
CA ARG A 51 17.46 -15.97 6.35
C ARG A 51 16.64 -15.37 5.20
N ALA A 52 15.68 -16.11 4.66
CA ALA A 52 14.80 -15.64 3.59
C ALA A 52 13.91 -14.48 4.05
N THR A 53 13.27 -14.62 5.21
CA THR A 53 12.44 -13.57 5.82
C THR A 53 13.27 -12.34 6.18
N PHE A 54 14.47 -12.51 6.75
CA PHE A 54 15.36 -11.39 7.04
C PHE A 54 15.73 -10.62 5.77
N LYS A 55 16.09 -11.35 4.70
CA LYS A 55 16.37 -10.75 3.40
C LYS A 55 15.17 -9.96 2.88
N LYS A 56 13.97 -10.54 2.92
CA LYS A 56 12.73 -9.88 2.49
C LYS A 56 12.42 -8.62 3.31
N ASN A 57 12.49 -8.71 4.63
CA ASN A 57 12.14 -7.62 5.57
C ASN A 57 13.18 -6.49 5.65
N LYS A 58 14.25 -6.57 4.85
CA LYS A 58 15.32 -5.59 4.80
C LYS A 58 15.66 -5.17 3.37
N THR A 59 14.87 -5.64 2.39
CA THR A 59 15.04 -5.26 0.99
C THR A 59 14.25 -4.00 0.71
N CYS A 60 14.90 -2.99 0.13
CA CYS A 60 14.24 -1.77 -0.32
C CYS A 60 13.39 -2.04 -1.58
N ASP A 61 12.13 -1.64 -1.59
CA ASP A 61 11.21 -1.84 -2.70
C ASP A 61 11.59 -1.05 -3.96
N TRP A 62 12.25 0.11 -3.78
CA TRP A 62 12.74 0.90 -4.92
C TRP A 62 14.00 0.28 -5.56
N CYS A 63 15.09 0.19 -4.81
CA CYS A 63 16.41 -0.16 -5.35
C CYS A 63 16.78 -1.65 -5.23
N ARG A 64 15.93 -2.46 -4.58
CA ARG A 64 16.09 -3.91 -4.34
C ARG A 64 17.35 -4.34 -3.58
N HIS A 65 18.05 -3.41 -2.93
CA HIS A 65 19.18 -3.72 -2.07
C HIS A 65 18.74 -4.06 -0.65
N VAL A 66 19.41 -5.04 -0.04
CA VAL A 66 19.28 -5.38 1.38
C VAL A 66 20.07 -4.36 2.20
N ARG A 67 19.42 -3.72 3.19
CA ARG A 67 20.06 -2.73 4.07
C ARG A 67 19.65 -2.95 5.53
N HIS A 68 20.55 -2.63 6.45
CA HIS A 68 20.29 -2.76 7.89
C HIS A 68 19.18 -1.81 8.36
N THR A 69 19.12 -0.61 7.77
CA THR A 69 18.09 0.41 7.99
C THR A 69 17.08 0.43 6.85
N VAL A 70 15.81 0.31 7.19
CA VAL A 70 14.66 0.48 6.28
C VAL A 70 13.55 1.22 7.03
N SER A 71 12.89 2.15 6.35
CA SER A 71 11.70 2.86 6.82
C SER A 71 10.47 2.28 6.14
N TYR A 72 9.39 2.10 6.89
CA TYR A 72 8.13 1.56 6.38
C TYR A 72 7.16 2.70 6.05
N VAL A 73 6.39 2.53 4.99
CA VAL A 73 5.25 3.42 4.65
C VAL A 73 4.03 2.56 4.34
N ASP A 74 2.89 2.93 4.91
CA ASP A 74 1.61 2.24 4.73
C ASP A 74 0.77 2.95 3.68
N PHE A 75 0.04 2.16 2.90
CA PHE A 75 -1.04 2.67 2.05
C PHE A 75 -2.32 2.86 2.88
N GLN A 76 -3.22 3.74 2.43
CA GLN A 76 -4.51 3.97 3.12
C GLN A 76 -5.39 2.71 3.19
N ASP A 77 -5.18 1.76 2.27
CA ASP A 77 -5.86 0.47 2.23
C ASP A 77 -5.36 -0.51 3.32
N GLY A 78 -4.24 -0.22 3.99
CA GLY A 78 -3.62 -1.06 5.02
C GLY A 78 -3.17 -2.45 4.53
N ALA A 79 -3.30 -2.75 3.24
CA ALA A 79 -3.12 -4.09 2.69
C ALA A 79 -1.68 -4.34 2.23
N SER A 80 -0.93 -3.27 1.94
CA SER A 80 0.47 -3.36 1.54
C SER A 80 1.33 -2.34 2.28
N GLN A 81 2.49 -2.79 2.74
CA GLN A 81 3.47 -1.95 3.42
C GLN A 81 4.77 -1.97 2.62
N LEU A 82 5.26 -0.79 2.25
CA LEU A 82 6.50 -0.63 1.47
C LEU A 82 7.67 -0.22 2.36
N GLN A 83 8.87 -0.61 1.93
CA GLN A 83 10.13 -0.46 2.63
C GLN A 83 11.12 0.31 1.79
N PHE A 84 11.72 1.35 2.36
CA PHE A 84 12.73 2.15 1.69
C PHE A 84 14.00 2.28 2.52
N CYS A 85 15.17 2.14 1.89
CA CYS A 85 16.44 2.28 2.59
C CYS A 85 16.89 3.74 2.79
N SER A 86 16.20 4.71 2.18
CA SER A 86 16.49 6.14 2.29
C SER A 86 15.38 7.00 1.69
N ASP A 87 15.35 8.29 2.07
CA ASP A 87 14.45 9.29 1.48
C ASP A 87 14.63 9.43 -0.03
N LYS A 88 15.86 9.27 -0.53
CA LYS A 88 16.12 9.26 -1.97
C LYS A 88 15.32 8.16 -2.67
N CYS A 89 15.29 6.95 -2.09
CA CYS A 89 14.55 5.83 -2.67
C CYS A 89 13.04 6.05 -2.59
N LEU A 90 12.55 6.57 -1.46
CA LEU A 90 11.15 6.91 -1.27
C LEU A 90 10.68 7.97 -2.28
N ASN A 91 11.45 9.05 -2.41
CA ASN A 91 11.11 10.17 -3.30
C ASN A 91 11.13 9.75 -4.77
N GLN A 92 12.10 8.94 -5.17
CA GLN A 92 12.16 8.39 -6.54
C GLN A 92 10.96 7.46 -6.82
N TYR A 93 10.56 6.64 -5.85
CA TYR A 93 9.36 5.82 -5.98
C TYR A 93 8.10 6.68 -6.13
N LYS A 94 7.90 7.68 -5.26
CA LYS A 94 6.77 8.62 -5.36
C LYS A 94 6.70 9.30 -6.73
N MET A 95 7.84 9.76 -7.23
CA MET A 95 7.93 10.36 -8.57
C MET A 95 7.61 9.37 -9.68
N HIS A 96 8.10 8.14 -9.59
CA HIS A 96 7.78 7.11 -10.56
C HIS A 96 6.28 6.79 -10.61
N ILE A 97 5.64 6.67 -9.44
CA ILE A 97 4.18 6.46 -9.35
C ILE A 97 3.44 7.65 -9.98
N PHE A 98 3.77 8.88 -9.59
CA PHE A 98 3.14 10.09 -10.15
C PHE A 98 3.26 10.15 -11.68
N CYS A 99 4.48 10.02 -12.21
CA CYS A 99 4.71 10.08 -13.65
C CYS A 99 3.97 8.97 -14.42
N ARG A 100 3.89 7.76 -13.85
CA ARG A 100 3.16 6.65 -14.48
C ARG A 100 1.67 6.93 -14.52
N GLU A 101 1.11 7.39 -13.42
CA GLU A 101 -0.32 7.71 -13.31
C GLU A 101 -0.71 8.86 -14.24
N THR A 102 0.08 9.93 -14.25
CA THR A 102 -0.15 11.07 -15.14
C THR A 102 -0.11 10.67 -16.61
N ARG A 103 0.85 9.83 -17.02
CA ARG A 103 0.89 9.34 -18.41
C ARG A 103 -0.35 8.54 -18.78
N ALA A 104 -0.78 7.63 -17.92
CA ALA A 104 -2.00 6.85 -18.17
C ALA A 104 -3.24 7.76 -18.29
N HIS A 105 -3.34 8.80 -17.44
CA HIS A 105 -4.42 9.77 -17.51
C HIS A 105 -4.40 10.58 -18.82
N LEU A 106 -3.22 11.04 -19.25
CA LEU A 106 -3.06 11.76 -20.52
C LEU A 106 -3.41 10.86 -21.72
N GLU A 107 -3.03 9.58 -21.71
CA GLU A 107 -3.38 8.60 -22.76
C GLU A 107 -4.89 8.38 -22.88
N LEU A 108 -5.63 8.41 -21.76
CA LEU A 108 -7.09 8.29 -21.75
C LEU A 108 -7.80 9.59 -22.16
N HIS A 109 -7.10 10.73 -22.12
CA HIS A 109 -7.63 12.06 -22.45
C HIS A 109 -6.77 12.72 -23.55
N PRO A 110 -6.85 12.26 -24.81
CA PRO A 110 -5.99 12.72 -25.90
C PRO A 110 -6.07 14.22 -26.20
N HIS A 111 -7.18 14.86 -25.80
CA HIS A 111 -7.39 16.30 -25.95
C HIS A 111 -6.46 17.14 -25.06
N LEU A 112 -5.91 16.57 -23.98
CA LEU A 112 -4.92 17.25 -23.12
C LEU A 112 -3.49 17.17 -23.67
N HIS A 113 -3.24 16.32 -24.69
CA HIS A 113 -1.94 16.22 -25.36
C HIS A 113 -1.70 17.33 -26.41
N THR A 114 -2.73 18.10 -26.80
CA THR A 114 -2.72 18.92 -28.04
C THR A 114 -2.91 20.43 -27.78
N GLU A 115 -2.42 20.96 -26.66
CA GLU A 115 -2.38 22.42 -26.41
C GLU A 115 -0.94 22.97 -26.52
N GLU A 116 -0.03 22.26 -27.20
CA GLU A 116 1.39 22.66 -27.34
C GLU A 116 1.78 23.15 -28.74
N THR A 117 0.86 23.14 -29.72
CA THR A 117 1.18 23.50 -31.12
C THR A 117 0.26 24.57 -31.71
N SER A 118 -0.17 25.53 -30.90
CA SER A 118 -0.77 26.77 -31.40
C SER A 118 -0.43 27.94 -30.50
N SER A 119 0.65 28.63 -30.87
CA SER A 119 0.91 30.05 -30.63
C SER A 119 1.01 30.55 -29.17
N THR A 120 2.23 31.02 -28.86
CA THR A 120 2.49 32.18 -28.00
C THR A 120 2.38 31.96 -26.49
N GLY A 121 3.54 31.70 -25.89
CA GLY A 121 3.97 32.33 -24.63
C GLY A 121 3.10 32.12 -23.39
N GLY A 122 3.52 31.17 -22.55
CA GLY A 122 3.35 31.31 -21.10
C GLY A 122 2.28 30.44 -20.48
N ASN A 123 2.55 29.14 -20.33
CA ASN A 123 1.86 28.29 -19.35
C ASN A 123 2.84 27.86 -18.25
N LEU A 124 3.50 28.84 -17.63
CA LEU A 124 3.96 28.66 -16.26
C LEU A 124 2.69 28.61 -15.40
N ILE A 125 2.49 27.49 -14.72
CA ILE A 125 1.40 27.29 -13.77
C ILE A 125 1.53 28.39 -12.69
N THR A 126 0.82 29.48 -12.90
CA THR A 126 0.78 30.60 -11.97
C THR A 126 -0.30 30.31 -10.94
N PRO A 127 -0.13 30.76 -9.69
CA PRO A 127 -1.14 30.63 -8.63
C PRO A 127 -2.48 31.32 -8.94
N ASP A 128 -2.76 31.76 -10.15
CA ASP A 128 -4.06 32.31 -10.55
C ASP A 128 -4.90 31.27 -11.33
N LEU A 129 -4.25 30.28 -11.94
CA LEU A 129 -4.91 29.25 -12.75
C LEU A 129 -5.58 28.15 -11.89
N TRP A 130 -5.04 27.83 -10.71
CA TRP A 130 -5.67 26.89 -9.77
C TRP A 130 -6.98 27.41 -9.14
N LEU A 131 -7.13 28.73 -8.97
CA LEU A 131 -8.25 29.38 -8.27
C LEU A 131 -9.45 29.62 -9.20
N ARG A 132 -9.21 29.74 -10.52
CA ARG A 132 -10.29 29.98 -11.50
C ARG A 132 -11.23 28.78 -11.66
N ASN A 133 -10.78 27.55 -11.41
CA ASN A 133 -11.64 26.36 -11.44
C ASN A 133 -12.52 26.19 -10.18
N CYS A 134 -12.37 27.03 -9.16
CA CYS A 134 -13.20 26.98 -7.96
C CYS A 134 -14.46 27.87 -8.03
N THR A 135 -14.73 28.55 -9.15
CA THR A 135 -15.89 29.43 -9.27
C THR A 135 -16.98 28.75 -10.09
N SER A 136 -17.97 28.15 -9.42
CA SER A 136 -19.19 27.66 -10.08
C SER A 136 -20.01 28.85 -10.61
N PRO A 137 -20.69 28.72 -11.76
CA PRO A 137 -21.46 29.82 -12.33
C PRO A 137 -22.85 29.83 -11.71
N GLU A 138 -23.20 30.84 -10.91
CA GLU A 138 -24.62 31.13 -10.70
C GLU A 138 -24.93 32.61 -10.46
N ASN A 139 -25.42 33.19 -11.56
CA ASN A 139 -26.25 34.37 -11.66
C ASN A 139 -27.48 34.28 -10.74
N ASN A 140 -27.67 35.24 -9.82
CA ASN A 140 -28.91 36.02 -9.63
C ASN A 140 -28.94 36.81 -8.29
N ARG A 141 -29.73 37.89 -8.31
CA ARG A 141 -29.74 39.04 -7.40
C ARG A 141 -30.44 38.84 -6.04
N SER A 142 -29.94 39.59 -5.04
CA SER A 142 -30.62 40.22 -3.87
C SER A 142 -31.01 39.36 -2.64
N PRO A 143 -31.27 39.98 -1.46
CA PRO A 143 -30.44 40.90 -0.67
C PRO A 143 -30.20 40.38 0.78
N SER A 144 -29.25 40.98 1.51
CA SER A 144 -28.83 40.63 2.88
C SER A 144 -29.94 40.75 3.94
N PRO A 145 -29.81 40.06 5.10
CA PRO A 145 -29.61 40.83 6.34
C PRO A 145 -28.67 40.20 7.41
N THR A 146 -27.84 41.07 7.98
CA THR A 146 -27.50 41.25 9.41
C THR A 146 -26.71 40.18 10.20
N GLN A 147 -25.44 40.54 10.45
CA GLN A 147 -24.58 40.36 11.64
C GLN A 147 -24.97 39.39 12.78
N GLY A 148 -24.01 38.54 13.20
CA GLY A 148 -23.99 37.97 14.54
C GLY A 148 -22.91 36.90 14.86
N LYS A 149 -21.79 37.34 15.44
CA LYS A 149 -20.97 36.67 16.48
C LYS A 149 -20.11 35.42 16.16
N PHE A 150 -18.79 35.65 16.16
CA PHE A 150 -17.72 34.97 16.90
C PHE A 150 -18.03 33.58 17.52
N LEU A 151 -17.34 32.53 17.05
CA LEU A 151 -16.59 31.62 17.93
C LEU A 151 -15.57 30.79 17.11
N GLU A 152 -14.29 30.91 17.49
CA GLU A 152 -13.19 30.03 17.11
C GLU A 152 -13.54 28.55 17.23
N ARG A 153 -13.10 27.73 16.25
CA ARG A 153 -12.72 26.34 16.50
C ARG A 153 -11.91 25.71 15.35
N ASN A 154 -10.64 25.46 15.67
CA ASN A 154 -9.76 24.39 15.22
C ASN A 154 -9.58 24.12 13.71
N HIS A 155 -8.45 24.59 13.20
CA HIS A 155 -7.82 24.13 11.98
C HIS A 155 -7.19 22.76 12.20
N ASN A 156 -7.96 21.70 11.93
CA ASN A 156 -7.44 20.39 11.52
C ASN A 156 -8.56 19.63 10.79
N ARG A 157 -8.67 19.85 9.49
CA ARG A 157 -9.53 19.06 8.60
C ARG A 157 -8.69 18.55 7.44
N LEU A 158 -8.30 17.28 7.56
CA LEU A 158 -8.35 16.24 6.53
C LEU A 158 -8.15 16.72 5.08
N LEU A 159 -7.00 16.38 4.50
CA LEU A 159 -6.90 16.26 3.05
C LEU A 159 -7.50 14.92 2.62
N PRO A 160 -8.57 14.91 1.82
CA PRO A 160 -9.16 13.71 1.27
C PRO A 160 -8.38 13.27 0.03
N TYR A 161 -8.42 11.97 -0.24
CA TYR A 161 -7.89 11.28 -1.42
C TYR A 161 -6.39 10.94 -1.40
N LEU A 162 -6.07 9.79 -0.79
CA LEU A 162 -5.17 8.80 -1.40
C LEU A 162 -5.80 7.41 -1.29
#